data_AF-A0A507BBZ7-F1
#
_entry.id   AF-A0A507BBZ7-F1
#
_cell.length_a   1.000
_cell.length_b   1.000
_cell.length_c   1.000
_cell.angle_alpha   90.00
_cell.angle_beta   90.00
_cell.angle_gamma   90.00
#
_symmetry.space_group_name_H-M   'P 1'
#
loop_
_entity.id
_entity.type
_entity.pdbx_description
1 polymer ?
#
loop_
_entity_poly.entity_id
_entity_poly.type
_entity_poly.pdbx_seq_one_letter_code
_entity_poly.pdbx_strand_id
1 'polypeptide(L)'
;MSSLYMRMLGNNALSEQGNRAFLSLAEVTQACRTLRGMNFLAEAYIDTHLMSLGTEGAATAPVSRTERLRVLRALYRRQIICNAWAPTRREPEWNERDTAAIGNTSSHRQVRLGLFAAFEPWELQQVDHIDFFVTRMCRALYFSRQEAAQPMSEAEFGEIFSQIDYLVQYMQKHPNIAKAALRTVQSPPRLTNYEPHNATYHRFADRYSLLCMHFSWQSYRLETFPDPMRDRRGQQADSNEARFGFIGDAVDLVPFGWTDALNRRYVNWFGDALLDMTPWMPESDADEELRLARYASLGLWRNAGFALWDKKRVEALKEVDSLRTLSTGWLDY
;
A
#
# COMPACT_ATOMS: atom_id res chain seq x y z
N MET A 1 21.65 -2.72 -9.22
CA MET A 1 20.58 -1.99 -9.95
C MET A 1 20.55 -0.50 -9.62
N SER A 2 20.76 -0.08 -8.37
CA SER A 2 21.04 1.33 -8.02
C SER A 2 22.13 1.95 -8.90
N SER A 3 23.20 1.23 -9.24
CA SER A 3 24.27 1.74 -10.13
C SER A 3 23.88 1.95 -11.60
N LEU A 4 22.90 1.22 -12.14
CA LEU A 4 22.46 1.38 -13.53
C LEU A 4 21.48 2.54 -13.65
N TYR A 5 20.59 2.69 -12.67
CA TYR A 5 19.68 3.83 -12.55
C TYR A 5 20.44 5.14 -12.27
N MET A 6 21.46 5.08 -11.39
CA MET A 6 22.39 6.19 -11.17
C MET A 6 23.27 6.49 -12.39
N ARG A 7 23.61 5.50 -13.23
CA ARG A 7 24.28 5.73 -14.53
C ARG A 7 23.36 6.37 -15.56
N MET A 8 22.08 6.01 -15.60
CA MET A 8 21.11 6.65 -16.49
C MET A 8 20.84 8.11 -16.09
N LEU A 9 20.79 8.39 -14.78
CA LEU A 9 20.72 9.76 -14.27
C LEU A 9 22.05 10.51 -14.47
N GLY A 10 23.20 9.83 -14.34
CA GLY A 10 24.53 10.40 -14.52
C GLY A 10 24.93 10.69 -15.97
N ASN A 11 24.49 9.86 -16.93
CA ASN A 11 24.81 10.06 -18.35
C ASN A 11 24.00 11.19 -19.01
N ASN A 12 22.89 11.62 -18.39
CA ASN A 12 22.19 12.85 -18.77
C ASN A 12 22.70 14.10 -18.02
N ALA A 13 23.56 13.94 -17.01
CA ALA A 13 24.06 15.04 -16.18
C ALA A 13 25.34 15.71 -16.73
N LEU A 14 25.87 15.24 -17.86
CA LEU A 14 27.06 15.80 -18.52
C LEU A 14 26.73 16.67 -19.74
N SER A 15 25.45 17.04 -19.91
CA SER A 15 25.06 18.20 -20.72
C SER A 15 25.30 19.46 -19.89
N GLU A 16 26.51 19.99 -20.00
CA GLU A 16 26.96 21.25 -19.40
C GLU A 16 26.02 22.43 -19.74
N GLN A 17 25.83 23.35 -18.77
CA GLN A 17 25.29 24.72 -18.92
C GLN A 17 23.78 24.95 -19.18
N GLY A 18 22.88 24.08 -18.71
CA GLY A 18 21.45 24.37 -18.65
C GLY A 18 21.01 24.93 -17.29
N ASN A 19 20.48 26.15 -17.25
CA ASN A 19 19.81 26.81 -16.12
C ASN A 19 19.47 25.88 -14.94
N ARG A 20 20.12 26.05 -13.78
CA ARG A 20 19.58 25.55 -12.51
C ARG A 20 18.25 26.25 -12.29
N ALA A 21 17.16 25.65 -12.75
CA ALA A 21 15.82 26.12 -12.46
C ALA A 21 15.63 26.03 -10.95
N PHE A 22 15.81 27.15 -10.26
CA PHE A 22 15.38 27.28 -8.88
C PHE A 22 13.87 27.08 -8.87
N LEU A 23 13.38 26.24 -7.96
CA LEU A 23 11.95 26.11 -7.73
C LEU A 23 11.39 27.51 -7.45
N SER A 24 10.33 27.87 -8.15
CA SER A 24 9.57 29.08 -7.87
C SER A 24 9.02 29.05 -6.44
N LEU A 25 8.76 30.23 -5.87
CA LEU A 25 8.12 30.32 -4.55
C LEU A 25 6.79 29.55 -4.49
N ALA A 26 6.04 29.51 -5.61
CA ALA A 26 4.80 28.75 -5.72
C ALA A 26 5.03 27.24 -5.61
N GLU A 27 6.05 26.70 -6.30
CA GLU A 27 6.42 25.28 -6.23
C GLU A 27 6.91 24.89 -4.84
N VAL A 28 7.75 25.71 -4.20
CA VAL A 28 8.21 25.48 -2.82
C VAL A 28 7.03 25.51 -1.85
N THR A 29 6.11 26.47 -2.01
CA THR A 29 4.91 26.58 -1.18
C THR A 29 4.02 25.34 -1.34
N GLN A 30 3.83 24.86 -2.57
CA GLN A 30 3.05 23.66 -2.84
C GLN A 30 3.72 22.42 -2.24
N ALA A 31 5.03 22.24 -2.42
CA ALA A 31 5.78 21.14 -1.82
C ALA A 31 5.67 21.13 -0.29
N CYS A 32 5.80 22.29 0.35
CA CYS A 32 5.60 22.43 1.80
C CYS A 32 4.18 22.06 2.24
N ARG A 33 3.15 22.45 1.49
CA ARG A 33 1.75 22.08 1.77
C ARG A 33 1.55 20.57 1.68
N THR A 34 2.02 19.96 0.60
CA THR A 34 1.95 18.50 0.41
C THR A 34 2.68 17.74 1.51
N LEU A 35 3.89 18.17 1.88
CA LEU A 35 4.64 17.56 2.98
C LEU A 35 3.94 17.70 4.34
N ARG A 36 3.29 18.84 4.61
CA ARG A 36 2.47 19.01 5.81
C ARG A 36 1.24 18.10 5.79
N GLY A 37 0.59 17.96 4.63
CA GLY A 37 -0.52 17.04 4.44
C GLY A 37 -0.11 15.58 4.70
N MET A 38 1.00 15.14 4.11
CA MET A 38 1.54 13.80 4.33
C MET A 38 1.90 13.55 5.79
N ASN A 39 2.49 14.54 6.48
CA ASN A 39 2.76 14.41 7.92
C ASN A 39 1.47 14.29 8.74
N PHE A 40 0.46 15.12 8.47
CA PHE A 40 -0.83 15.02 9.15
C PHE A 40 -1.46 13.62 8.96
N LEU A 41 -1.44 13.09 7.74
CA LEU A 41 -2.02 11.78 7.45
C LEU A 41 -1.19 10.64 8.03
N ALA A 42 0.14 10.78 8.08
CA ALA A 42 1.02 9.83 8.77
C ALA A 42 0.73 9.76 10.27
N GLU A 43 0.51 10.91 10.93
CA GLU A 43 0.10 10.91 12.34
C GLU A 43 -1.28 10.27 12.51
N ALA A 44 -2.25 10.62 11.67
CA ALA A 44 -3.58 10.03 11.73
C ALA A 44 -3.55 8.49 11.54
N TYR A 45 -2.70 8.00 10.65
CA TYR A 45 -2.42 6.57 10.47
C TYR A 45 -1.86 5.97 11.75
N ILE A 46 -0.76 6.51 12.27
CA ILE A 46 -0.07 6.02 13.46
C ILE A 46 -1.00 6.01 14.68
N ASP A 47 -1.70 7.11 14.95
CA ASP A 47 -2.65 7.23 16.06
C ASP A 47 -3.77 6.21 15.94
N THR A 48 -4.31 6.02 14.73
CA THR A 48 -5.36 5.02 14.48
C THR A 48 -4.88 3.61 14.77
N HIS A 49 -3.66 3.26 14.38
CA HIS A 49 -3.07 1.96 14.67
C HIS A 49 -2.73 1.79 16.15
N LEU A 50 -2.13 2.77 16.81
CA LEU A 50 -1.80 2.65 18.22
C LEU A 50 -3.07 2.51 19.08
N MET A 51 -4.14 3.23 18.75
CA MET A 51 -5.41 3.13 19.46
C MET A 51 -6.13 1.80 19.24
N SER A 52 -6.00 1.17 18.06
CA SER A 52 -6.65 -0.12 17.79
C SER A 52 -6.00 -1.29 18.55
N LEU A 53 -4.80 -1.10 19.08
CA LEU A 53 -4.03 -2.11 19.82
C LEU A 53 -4.26 -2.09 21.34
N GLY A 54 -5.11 -1.18 21.84
CA GLY A 54 -5.41 -1.03 23.27
C GLY A 54 -4.50 -0.03 23.98
N THR A 55 -4.50 -0.07 25.32
CA THR A 55 -3.86 0.98 26.14
C THR A 55 -2.47 0.61 26.69
N GLU A 56 -2.05 -0.66 26.64
CA GLU A 56 -0.87 -1.12 27.35
C GLU A 56 -0.07 -2.17 26.58
N GLY A 57 1.26 -2.03 26.56
CA GLY A 57 2.19 -3.05 26.03
C GLY A 57 3.26 -2.51 25.07
N ALA A 58 4.17 -3.40 24.66
CA ALA A 58 5.22 -3.06 23.71
C ALA A 58 4.67 -2.75 22.30
N ALA A 59 3.47 -3.24 21.96
CA ALA A 59 2.79 -2.97 20.70
C ALA A 59 2.34 -1.50 20.57
N THR A 60 2.07 -0.83 21.70
CA THR A 60 1.62 0.57 21.77
C THR A 60 2.74 1.56 22.11
N ALA A 61 4.00 1.10 22.16
CA ALA A 61 5.15 1.95 22.38
C ALA A 61 5.23 3.09 21.34
N PRO A 62 5.82 4.26 21.66
CA PRO A 62 6.00 5.33 20.68
C PRO A 62 6.68 4.85 19.40
N VAL A 63 6.23 5.36 18.26
CA VAL A 63 6.81 4.98 16.95
C VAL A 63 8.26 5.41 16.84
N SER A 64 9.08 4.52 16.29
CA SER A 64 10.47 4.83 15.98
C SER A 64 10.55 5.84 14.82
N ARG A 65 11.69 6.51 14.67
CA ARG A 65 11.96 7.36 13.51
C ARG A 65 11.87 6.57 12.19
N THR A 66 12.36 5.32 12.19
CA THR A 66 12.34 4.44 11.01
C THR A 66 10.90 4.10 10.62
N GLU A 67 10.07 3.74 11.59
CA GLU A 67 8.64 3.44 11.39
C GLU A 67 7.91 4.64 10.77
N ARG A 68 8.07 5.83 11.36
CA ARG A 68 7.47 7.07 10.83
C ARG A 68 7.91 7.37 9.41
N LEU A 69 9.20 7.19 9.10
CA LEU A 69 9.73 7.41 7.76
C LEU A 69 9.22 6.39 6.74
N ARG A 70 8.98 5.14 7.13
CA ARG A 70 8.36 4.13 6.26
C ARG A 70 6.92 4.53 5.91
N VAL A 71 6.13 4.98 6.89
CA VAL A 71 4.76 5.51 6.65
C VAL A 71 4.78 6.68 5.67
N LEU A 72 5.65 7.68 5.90
CA LEU A 72 5.78 8.83 5.01
C LEU A 72 6.20 8.45 3.59
N ARG A 73 7.17 7.54 3.44
CA ARG A 73 7.60 7.05 2.11
C ARG A 73 6.50 6.28 1.41
N ALA A 74 5.74 5.47 2.14
CA ALA A 74 4.61 4.73 1.60
C ALA A 74 3.49 5.68 1.10
N LEU A 75 3.16 6.73 1.87
CA LEU A 75 2.26 7.80 1.43
C LEU A 75 2.77 8.52 0.16
N TYR A 76 4.07 8.83 0.11
CA TYR A 76 4.66 9.48 -1.04
C TYR A 76 4.61 8.59 -2.30
N ARG A 77 4.98 7.32 -2.17
CA ARG A 77 4.91 6.32 -3.26
C ARG A 77 3.47 6.11 -3.71
N ARG A 78 2.50 6.05 -2.79
CA ARG A 78 1.07 6.02 -3.12
C ARG A 78 0.70 7.23 -3.96
N GLN A 79 1.09 8.44 -3.57
CA GLN A 79 0.77 9.64 -4.35
C GLN A 79 1.41 9.63 -5.74
N ILE A 80 2.63 9.10 -5.89
CA ILE A 80 3.25 8.89 -7.22
C ILE A 80 2.37 7.96 -8.06
N ILE A 81 1.93 6.83 -7.49
CA ILE A 81 1.07 5.87 -8.18
C ILE A 81 -0.27 6.49 -8.55
N CYS A 82 -0.93 7.21 -7.63
CA CYS A 82 -2.17 7.94 -7.92
C CYS A 82 -1.98 8.98 -9.04
N ASN A 83 -0.87 9.71 -9.06
CA ASN A 83 -0.59 10.72 -10.08
C ASN A 83 -0.29 10.09 -11.45
N ALA A 84 0.47 9.00 -11.48
CA ALA A 84 0.76 8.25 -12.70
C ALA A 84 -0.49 7.53 -13.24
N TRP A 85 -1.32 7.02 -12.33
CA TRP A 85 -2.59 6.38 -12.66
C TRP A 85 -3.63 7.40 -13.11
N ALA A 86 -3.68 8.58 -12.50
CA ALA A 86 -4.66 9.63 -12.76
C ALA A 86 -6.13 9.14 -12.75
N PRO A 87 -6.60 8.49 -11.66
CA PRO A 87 -7.92 7.87 -11.59
C PRO A 87 -9.09 8.84 -11.82
N THR A 88 -8.90 10.14 -11.61
CA THR A 88 -9.92 11.17 -11.87
C THR A 88 -10.00 11.61 -13.33
N ARG A 89 -9.04 11.22 -14.17
CA ARG A 89 -8.91 11.68 -15.57
C ARG A 89 -9.05 10.55 -16.59
N ARG A 90 -9.20 9.30 -16.14
CA ARG A 90 -9.27 8.12 -16.98
C ARG A 90 -10.66 7.50 -16.97
N GLU A 91 -10.88 6.67 -17.98
CA GLU A 91 -12.02 5.76 -18.01
C GLU A 91 -11.85 4.71 -16.90
N PRO A 92 -12.95 4.17 -16.36
CA PRO A 92 -12.90 3.14 -15.31
C PRO A 92 -12.23 1.84 -15.76
N GLU A 93 -12.28 1.56 -17.07
CA GLU A 93 -11.78 0.33 -17.66
C GLU A 93 -10.27 0.39 -17.88
N TRP A 94 -9.59 -0.65 -17.43
CA TRP A 94 -8.16 -0.84 -17.65
C TRP A 94 -7.90 -1.28 -19.09
N ASN A 95 -6.95 -0.61 -19.75
CA ASN A 95 -6.44 -1.07 -21.04
C ASN A 95 -5.00 -1.62 -20.93
N GLU A 96 -4.48 -2.19 -22.01
CA GLU A 96 -3.12 -2.74 -22.05
C GLU A 96 -2.02 -1.67 -21.87
N ARG A 97 -2.28 -0.41 -22.26
CA ARG A 97 -1.28 0.67 -22.15
C ARG A 97 -1.14 1.15 -20.71
N ASP A 98 -2.27 1.31 -20.04
CA ASP A 98 -2.40 1.56 -18.60
C ASP A 98 -1.60 0.54 -17.83
N THR A 99 -1.80 -0.71 -18.23
CA THR A 99 -1.14 -1.88 -17.69
C THR A 99 0.38 -1.80 -17.90
N ALA A 100 0.84 -1.62 -19.13
CA ALA A 100 2.27 -1.50 -19.44
C ALA A 100 2.97 -0.31 -18.75
N ALA A 101 2.28 0.82 -18.54
CA ALA A 101 2.85 2.01 -17.91
C ALA A 101 3.07 1.84 -16.40
N ILE A 102 2.12 1.20 -15.71
CA ILE A 102 2.22 0.96 -14.27
C ILE A 102 3.07 -0.26 -13.96
N GLY A 103 3.14 -1.22 -14.88
CA GLY A 103 3.68 -2.54 -14.65
C GLY A 103 5.18 -2.68 -14.44
N ASN A 104 5.69 -3.89 -14.69
CA ASN A 104 7.12 -4.20 -14.51
C ASN A 104 7.90 -4.10 -15.83
N THR A 105 7.23 -4.33 -16.96
CA THR A 105 7.83 -4.27 -18.29
C THR A 105 7.03 -3.35 -19.20
N SER A 106 7.76 -2.53 -19.96
CA SER A 106 7.21 -1.83 -21.11
C SER A 106 7.53 -2.69 -22.33
N SER A 107 6.56 -2.83 -23.25
CA SER A 107 6.77 -3.49 -24.55
C SER A 107 7.79 -2.75 -25.43
N HIS A 108 8.21 -1.54 -25.04
CA HIS A 108 9.20 -0.79 -25.79
C HIS A 108 10.62 -1.31 -25.52
N ARG A 109 11.16 -2.06 -26.49
CA ARG A 109 12.60 -2.44 -26.59
C ARG A 109 13.16 -3.23 -25.41
N GLN A 110 12.33 -4.00 -24.70
CA GLN A 110 12.73 -4.79 -23.52
C GLN A 110 13.34 -3.95 -22.37
N VAL A 111 13.10 -2.64 -22.33
CA VAL A 111 13.65 -1.75 -21.29
C VAL A 111 12.65 -1.64 -20.12
N ARG A 112 13.19 -1.77 -18.91
CA ARG A 112 12.46 -1.68 -17.62
C ARG A 112 11.98 -0.25 -17.38
N LEU A 113 10.76 0.06 -17.78
CA LEU A 113 10.23 1.43 -17.69
C LEU A 113 8.88 1.54 -16.96
N GLY A 114 8.30 0.43 -16.51
CA GLY A 114 7.05 0.48 -15.77
C GLY A 114 7.28 0.95 -14.31
N LEU A 115 6.32 1.69 -13.77
CA LEU A 115 6.44 2.33 -12.45
C LEU A 115 6.74 1.33 -11.32
N PHE A 116 6.11 0.15 -11.32
CA PHE A 116 6.32 -0.85 -10.27
C PHE A 116 7.71 -1.49 -10.31
N ALA A 117 8.36 -1.56 -11.48
CA ALA A 117 9.75 -2.00 -11.56
C ALA A 117 10.71 -1.06 -10.81
N ALA A 118 10.31 0.19 -10.54
CA ALA A 118 11.09 1.15 -9.77
C ALA A 118 11.04 0.91 -8.24
N PHE A 119 10.14 0.04 -7.76
CA PHE A 119 9.95 -0.25 -6.34
C PHE A 119 10.19 -1.73 -6.04
N GLU A 120 10.89 -2.06 -4.97
CA GLU A 120 10.99 -3.45 -4.50
C GLU A 120 9.62 -3.97 -4.01
N PRO A 121 9.34 -5.28 -4.05
CA PRO A 121 8.02 -5.83 -3.68
C PRO A 121 7.55 -5.43 -2.27
N TRP A 122 8.46 -5.41 -1.29
CA TRP A 122 8.16 -4.97 0.06
C TRP A 122 7.85 -3.45 0.15
N GLU A 123 8.37 -2.63 -0.75
CA GLU A 123 7.99 -1.20 -0.83
C GLU A 123 6.56 -1.06 -1.36
N LEU A 124 6.18 -1.89 -2.34
CA LEU A 124 4.81 -1.95 -2.86
C LEU A 124 3.84 -2.49 -1.80
N GLN A 125 4.29 -3.41 -0.94
CA GLN A 125 3.48 -3.81 0.21
C GLN A 125 3.25 -2.66 1.20
N GLN A 126 4.26 -1.83 1.45
CA GLN A 126 4.07 -0.64 2.28
C GLN A 126 3.03 0.30 1.67
N VAL A 127 3.04 0.46 0.34
CA VAL A 127 2.01 1.22 -0.39
C VAL A 127 0.63 0.57 -0.20
N ASP A 128 0.51 -0.74 -0.36
CA ASP A 128 -0.73 -1.50 -0.17
C ASP A 128 -1.31 -1.28 1.25
N HIS A 129 -0.49 -1.27 2.30
CA HIS A 129 -0.95 -0.98 3.67
C HIS A 129 -1.53 0.43 3.81
N ILE A 130 -0.85 1.43 3.22
CA ILE A 130 -1.31 2.82 3.27
C ILE A 130 -2.55 3.02 2.40
N ASP A 131 -2.60 2.42 1.21
CA ASP A 131 -3.77 2.51 0.34
C ASP A 131 -5.00 1.84 0.96
N PHE A 132 -4.80 0.71 1.63
CA PHE A 132 -5.84 0.06 2.42
C PHE A 132 -6.39 0.98 3.52
N PHE A 133 -5.53 1.67 4.26
CA PHE A 133 -5.95 2.67 5.24
C PHE A 133 -6.70 3.85 4.59
N VAL A 134 -6.17 4.43 3.51
CA VAL A 134 -6.82 5.55 2.82
C VAL A 134 -8.19 5.14 2.30
N THR A 135 -8.31 3.94 1.73
CA THR A 135 -9.59 3.38 1.27
C THR A 135 -10.60 3.27 2.40
N ARG A 136 -10.20 2.71 3.56
CA ARG A 136 -11.04 2.66 4.76
C ARG A 136 -11.43 4.05 5.26
N MET A 137 -10.49 5.00 5.22
CA MET A 137 -10.74 6.38 5.64
C MET A 137 -11.75 7.07 4.72
N CYS A 138 -11.57 7.01 3.40
CA CYS A 138 -12.50 7.56 2.42
C CYS A 138 -13.89 6.91 2.54
N ARG A 139 -13.96 5.59 2.75
CA ARG A 139 -15.21 4.88 3.04
C ARG A 139 -15.88 5.44 4.29
N ALA A 140 -15.15 5.54 5.39
CA ALA A 140 -15.68 6.02 6.66
C ALA A 140 -16.14 7.48 6.58
N LEU A 141 -15.43 8.34 5.85
CA LEU A 141 -15.84 9.72 5.57
C LEU A 141 -17.14 9.76 4.76
N TYR A 142 -17.25 8.94 3.72
CA TYR A 142 -18.45 8.84 2.89
C TYR A 142 -19.69 8.46 3.73
N PHE A 143 -19.61 7.41 4.56
CA PHE A 143 -20.74 6.99 5.38
C PHE A 143 -21.07 7.99 6.49
N SER A 144 -20.07 8.56 7.16
CA SER A 144 -20.28 9.60 8.18
C SER A 144 -20.97 10.85 7.60
N ARG A 145 -20.77 11.13 6.30
CA ARG A 145 -21.44 12.19 5.56
C ARG A 145 -22.91 11.88 5.25
N GLN A 146 -23.19 10.64 4.87
CA GLN A 146 -24.57 10.18 4.64
C GLN A 146 -25.39 10.25 5.93
N GLU A 147 -24.82 9.83 7.06
CA GLU A 147 -25.45 9.95 8.38
C GLU A 147 -25.73 11.42 8.76
N ALA A 148 -24.86 12.34 8.33
CA ALA A 148 -25.03 13.78 8.52
C ALA A 148 -25.98 14.44 7.49
N ALA A 149 -26.68 13.65 6.66
CA ALA A 149 -27.55 14.13 5.57
C ALA A 149 -26.84 15.09 4.59
N GLN A 150 -25.55 14.87 4.36
CA GLN A 150 -24.70 15.68 3.48
C GLN A 150 -24.04 14.75 2.44
N PRO A 151 -24.73 14.36 1.35
CA PRO A 151 -24.19 13.39 0.42
C PRO A 151 -22.89 13.91 -0.23
N MET A 152 -21.87 13.05 -0.27
CA MET A 152 -20.62 13.31 -0.96
C MET A 152 -20.78 13.03 -2.45
N SER A 153 -20.36 13.97 -3.30
CA SER A 153 -20.41 13.76 -4.76
C SER A 153 -19.32 12.78 -5.23
N GLU A 154 -19.50 12.19 -6.41
CA GLU A 154 -18.50 11.30 -7.02
C GLU A 154 -17.16 12.01 -7.24
N ALA A 155 -17.20 13.24 -7.78
CA ALA A 155 -16.01 14.05 -8.03
C ALA A 155 -15.25 14.37 -6.73
N GLU A 156 -15.97 14.78 -5.69
CA GLU A 156 -15.40 15.04 -4.38
C GLU A 156 -14.76 13.78 -3.77
N PHE A 157 -15.44 12.62 -3.85
CA PHE A 157 -14.86 11.35 -3.42
C PHE A 157 -13.57 11.02 -4.19
N GLY A 158 -13.60 11.20 -5.52
CA GLY A 158 -12.44 10.97 -6.38
C GLY A 158 -11.25 11.85 -6.03
N GLU A 159 -11.49 13.13 -5.74
CA GLU A 159 -10.45 14.08 -5.33
C GLU A 159 -9.81 13.67 -4.00
N ILE A 160 -10.61 13.38 -2.97
CA ILE A 160 -10.08 12.98 -1.65
C ILE A 160 -9.37 11.61 -1.71
N PHE A 161 -9.83 10.68 -2.55
CA PHE A 161 -9.20 9.38 -2.68
C PHE A 161 -7.82 9.48 -3.35
N SER A 162 -7.75 10.29 -4.39
CA SER A 162 -6.60 10.34 -5.31
C SER A 162 -5.49 11.29 -4.87
N GLN A 163 -5.82 12.29 -4.05
CA GLN A 163 -4.89 13.34 -3.64
C GLN A 163 -4.89 13.50 -2.12
N ILE A 164 -3.75 13.22 -1.49
CA ILE A 164 -3.56 13.36 -0.04
C ILE A 164 -3.90 14.78 0.42
N ASP A 165 -3.51 15.80 -0.35
CA ASP A 165 -3.74 17.20 -0.02
C ASP A 165 -5.24 17.52 0.10
N TYR A 166 -6.07 16.93 -0.75
CA TYR A 166 -7.53 17.08 -0.71
C TYR A 166 -8.15 16.30 0.44
N LEU A 167 -7.69 15.07 0.70
CA LEU A 167 -8.12 14.30 1.86
C LEU A 167 -7.88 15.06 3.17
N VAL A 168 -6.67 15.62 3.32
CA VAL A 168 -6.30 16.37 4.53
C VAL A 168 -7.13 17.65 4.67
N GLN A 169 -7.26 18.42 3.59
CA GLN A 169 -8.12 19.62 3.58
C GLN A 169 -9.56 19.29 3.93
N TYR A 170 -10.08 18.17 3.42
CA TYR A 170 -11.41 17.69 3.72
C TYR A 170 -11.57 17.37 5.22
N MET A 171 -10.63 16.59 5.78
CA MET A 171 -10.63 16.24 7.20
C MET A 171 -10.55 17.49 8.11
N GLN A 172 -9.75 18.47 7.73
CA GLN A 172 -9.61 19.74 8.45
C GLN A 172 -10.86 20.61 8.35
N LYS A 173 -11.51 20.66 7.18
CA LYS A 173 -12.75 21.41 6.95
C LYS A 173 -13.95 20.79 7.67
N HIS A 174 -13.93 19.48 7.88
CA HIS A 174 -15.04 18.71 8.45
C HIS A 174 -14.61 17.90 9.68
N PRO A 175 -14.16 18.54 10.78
CA PRO A 175 -13.50 17.87 11.89
C PRO A 175 -14.40 16.86 12.62
N ASN A 176 -15.70 17.12 12.74
CA ASN A 176 -16.64 16.18 13.39
C ASN A 176 -16.80 14.89 12.58
N ILE A 177 -16.87 15.01 11.26
CA ILE A 177 -16.98 13.87 10.33
C ILE A 177 -15.64 13.12 10.28
N ALA A 178 -14.52 13.84 10.22
CA ALA A 178 -13.19 13.23 10.28
C ALA A 178 -12.99 12.44 11.57
N LYS A 179 -13.43 12.98 12.72
CA LYS A 179 -13.37 12.32 14.02
C LYS A 179 -14.25 11.06 14.06
N ALA A 180 -15.48 11.12 13.53
CA ALA A 180 -16.34 9.95 13.41
C ALA A 180 -15.71 8.87 12.51
N ALA A 181 -15.20 9.28 11.35
CA ALA A 181 -14.54 8.39 10.40
C ALA A 181 -13.30 7.72 11.00
N LEU A 182 -12.42 8.46 11.70
CA LEU A 182 -11.25 7.89 12.37
C LEU A 182 -11.64 6.83 13.41
N ARG A 183 -12.69 7.06 14.20
CA ARG A 183 -13.21 6.05 15.15
C ARG A 183 -13.70 4.78 14.45
N THR A 184 -14.33 4.94 13.30
CA THR A 184 -14.75 3.81 12.46
C THR A 184 -13.56 3.03 11.91
N VAL A 185 -12.48 3.71 11.49
CA VAL A 185 -11.24 3.05 11.02
C VAL A 185 -10.49 2.36 12.15
N GLN A 186 -10.50 2.92 13.36
CA GLN A 186 -9.91 2.32 14.57
C GLN A 186 -10.58 1.00 14.96
N SER A 187 -11.87 0.86 14.68
CA SER A 187 -12.59 -0.37 14.99
C SER A 187 -12.07 -1.50 14.08
N PRO A 188 -11.85 -2.72 14.64
CA PRO A 188 -11.56 -3.89 13.82
C PRO A 188 -12.61 -4.02 12.73
N PRO A 189 -12.24 -4.45 11.50
CA PRO A 189 -13.24 -4.74 10.48
C PRO A 189 -14.21 -5.74 11.07
N ARG A 190 -15.46 -5.34 11.27
CA ARG A 190 -16.49 -6.30 11.62
C ARG A 190 -16.63 -7.18 10.39
N LEU A 191 -16.32 -8.46 10.52
CA LEU A 191 -16.65 -9.50 9.53
C LEU A 191 -18.17 -9.67 9.35
N THR A 192 -18.98 -8.79 9.96
CA THR A 192 -20.43 -8.84 9.91
C THR A 192 -20.88 -8.69 8.48
N ASN A 193 -21.51 -9.77 7.98
CA ASN A 193 -22.45 -9.87 6.87
C ASN A 193 -22.47 -8.62 6.00
N TYR A 194 -21.80 -8.70 4.84
CA TYR A 194 -22.02 -7.87 3.65
C TYR A 194 -23.08 -6.79 3.90
N GLU A 195 -22.67 -5.68 4.52
CA GLU A 195 -23.60 -4.59 4.78
C GLU A 195 -24.28 -4.24 3.47
N PRO A 196 -25.62 -4.03 3.46
CA PRO A 196 -26.38 -3.86 2.24
C PRO A 196 -25.68 -2.85 1.35
N HIS A 197 -25.19 -3.37 0.23
CA HIS A 197 -24.33 -2.70 -0.73
C HIS A 197 -24.85 -1.29 -0.98
N ASN A 198 -24.17 -0.28 -0.44
CA ASN A 198 -24.35 1.06 -0.96
C ASN A 198 -23.75 1.06 -2.37
N ALA A 199 -24.60 0.77 -3.35
CA ALA A 199 -24.21 0.62 -4.76
C ALA A 199 -23.48 1.88 -5.27
N THR A 200 -23.79 3.06 -4.71
CA THR A 200 -23.09 4.30 -5.01
C THR A 200 -21.65 4.28 -4.49
N TYR A 201 -21.42 3.87 -3.24
CA TYR A 201 -20.06 3.73 -2.72
C TYR A 201 -19.26 2.70 -3.51
N HIS A 202 -19.82 1.53 -3.82
CA HIS A 202 -19.13 0.51 -4.61
C HIS A 202 -18.72 1.06 -5.98
N ARG A 203 -19.62 1.77 -6.67
CA ARG A 203 -19.28 2.44 -7.93
C ARG A 203 -18.12 3.41 -7.80
N PHE A 204 -18.05 4.17 -6.70
CA PHE A 204 -16.94 5.10 -6.47
C PHE A 204 -15.64 4.35 -6.14
N ALA A 205 -15.72 3.34 -5.26
CA ALA A 205 -14.58 2.52 -4.87
C ALA A 205 -13.99 1.81 -6.08
N ASP A 206 -14.82 1.17 -6.92
CA ASP A 206 -14.37 0.48 -8.13
C ASP A 206 -13.70 1.45 -9.11
N ARG A 207 -14.26 2.66 -9.27
CA ARG A 207 -13.70 3.68 -10.16
C ARG A 207 -12.36 4.25 -9.69
N TYR A 208 -12.23 4.54 -8.40
CA TYR A 208 -11.07 5.28 -7.88
C TYR A 208 -10.02 4.42 -7.20
N SER A 209 -10.37 3.18 -6.81
CA SER A 209 -9.43 2.26 -6.19
C SER A 209 -8.18 2.10 -7.04
N LEU A 210 -7.04 1.93 -6.36
CA LEU A 210 -5.82 1.55 -7.03
C LEU A 210 -5.91 0.06 -7.38
N LEU A 211 -6.75 -0.29 -8.36
CA LEU A 211 -6.91 -1.66 -8.84
C LEU A 211 -5.57 -2.30 -9.22
N CYS A 212 -4.56 -1.50 -9.60
CA CYS A 212 -3.18 -1.99 -9.78
C CYS A 212 -2.53 -2.61 -8.55
N MET A 213 -2.99 -2.25 -7.36
CA MET A 213 -2.57 -2.82 -6.09
C MET A 213 -3.39 -4.06 -5.72
N HIS A 214 -4.50 -4.30 -6.41
CA HIS A 214 -5.42 -5.42 -6.18
C HIS A 214 -5.31 -6.49 -7.27
N PHE A 215 -5.75 -7.71 -6.92
CA PHE A 215 -5.99 -8.92 -7.73
C PHE A 215 -5.66 -8.91 -9.23
N SER A 216 -6.23 -7.99 -10.00
CA SER A 216 -6.15 -8.03 -11.46
C SER A 216 -4.72 -7.83 -11.99
N TRP A 217 -3.92 -6.96 -11.39
CA TRP A 217 -2.58 -6.66 -11.92
C TRP A 217 -1.64 -7.86 -11.95
N GLN A 218 -1.55 -8.60 -10.85
CA GLN A 218 -0.55 -9.66 -10.69
C GLN A 218 -0.92 -10.94 -11.44
N SER A 219 -2.22 -11.20 -11.60
CA SER A 219 -2.72 -12.29 -12.45
C SER A 219 -2.35 -12.06 -13.92
N TYR A 220 -2.53 -10.84 -14.45
CA TYR A 220 -2.07 -10.49 -15.81
C TYR A 220 -0.55 -10.47 -15.94
N ARG A 221 0.17 -10.17 -14.85
CA ARG A 221 1.62 -10.05 -14.86
C ARG A 221 2.33 -11.35 -15.22
N LEU A 222 1.90 -12.49 -14.70
CA LEU A 222 2.63 -13.76 -14.86
C LEU A 222 2.67 -14.22 -16.32
N GLU A 223 1.59 -13.94 -17.05
CA GLU A 223 1.48 -14.31 -18.45
C GLU A 223 2.01 -13.19 -19.36
N THR A 224 1.82 -11.92 -19.01
CA THR A 224 2.01 -10.81 -19.95
C THR A 224 3.16 -9.85 -19.59
N PHE A 225 3.54 -9.73 -18.32
CA PHE A 225 4.56 -8.76 -17.86
C PHE A 225 5.52 -9.33 -16.79
N PRO A 226 6.28 -10.40 -17.11
CA PRO A 226 7.24 -10.99 -16.16
C PRO A 226 8.30 -9.96 -15.77
N ASP A 227 8.91 -10.12 -14.59
CA ASP A 227 10.16 -9.42 -14.26
C ASP A 227 11.27 -10.48 -14.18
N PRO A 228 11.92 -10.83 -15.30
CA PRO A 228 12.84 -11.95 -15.35
C PRO A 228 13.98 -11.85 -14.33
N MET A 229 14.37 -10.64 -13.92
CA MET A 229 15.41 -10.48 -12.90
C MET A 229 14.90 -10.80 -11.51
N ARG A 230 13.73 -10.30 -11.14
CA ARG A 230 13.11 -10.61 -9.84
C ARG A 230 12.61 -12.05 -9.79
N ASP A 231 12.07 -12.54 -10.89
CA ASP A 231 11.62 -13.93 -11.03
C ASP A 231 12.81 -14.88 -10.92
N ARG A 232 13.94 -14.57 -11.58
CA ARG A 232 15.20 -15.32 -11.40
C ARG A 232 15.73 -15.22 -9.97
N ARG A 233 15.62 -14.05 -9.30
CA ARG A 233 15.96 -13.90 -7.87
C ARG A 233 15.09 -14.80 -6.98
N GLY A 234 13.79 -14.89 -7.25
CA GLY A 234 12.86 -15.80 -6.56
C GLY A 234 13.23 -17.26 -6.77
N GLN A 235 13.45 -17.67 -8.02
CA GLN A 235 13.86 -19.04 -8.37
C GLN A 235 15.20 -19.45 -7.71
N GLN A 236 16.16 -18.51 -7.60
CA GLN A 236 17.42 -18.74 -6.89
C GLN A 236 17.26 -18.76 -5.36
N ALA A 237 16.27 -18.06 -4.82
CA ALA A 237 15.98 -18.07 -3.39
C ALA A 237 15.35 -19.40 -2.95
N ASP A 238 14.51 -20.00 -3.80
CA ASP A 238 13.83 -21.27 -3.55
C ASP A 238 14.78 -22.49 -3.57
N SER A 239 15.98 -22.38 -4.15
CA SER A 239 16.98 -23.47 -4.17
C SER A 239 17.72 -23.66 -2.83
N ASN A 240 17.04 -23.45 -1.69
CA ASN A 240 17.50 -23.62 -0.30
C ASN A 240 18.68 -22.76 0.20
N GLU A 241 19.44 -22.09 -0.66
CA GLU A 241 20.66 -21.35 -0.24
C GLU A 241 20.51 -19.83 -0.09
N ALA A 242 19.39 -19.21 -0.49
CA ALA A 242 19.23 -17.75 -0.44
C ALA A 242 17.92 -17.28 0.22
N ARG A 243 17.72 -17.68 1.49
CA ARG A 243 16.72 -17.01 2.35
C ARG A 243 17.14 -15.55 2.57
N PHE A 244 16.22 -14.61 2.34
CA PHE A 244 16.45 -13.20 2.63
C PHE A 244 16.49 -13.00 4.14
N GLY A 245 17.70 -12.85 4.69
CA GLY A 245 17.87 -12.53 6.10
C GLY A 245 17.33 -11.15 6.44
N PHE A 246 16.65 -11.02 7.57
CA PHE A 246 16.42 -9.71 8.17
C PHE A 246 17.76 -9.16 8.68
N ILE A 247 18.22 -8.07 8.09
CA ILE A 247 19.55 -7.47 8.38
C ILE A 247 19.46 -6.42 9.50
N GLY A 248 18.27 -5.85 9.71
CA GLY A 248 18.04 -4.82 10.73
C GLY A 248 16.96 -3.84 10.30
N ASP A 249 16.57 -2.98 11.24
CA ASP A 249 15.57 -1.94 11.00
C ASP A 249 16.21 -0.70 10.40
N ALA A 250 15.99 -0.49 9.10
CA ALA A 250 16.27 0.77 8.42
C ALA A 250 15.19 1.09 7.39
N VAL A 251 15.14 2.35 6.97
CA VAL A 251 14.10 2.87 6.08
C VAL A 251 14.18 2.29 4.65
N ASP A 252 15.38 1.90 4.23
CA ASP A 252 15.73 1.38 2.91
C ASP A 252 15.96 -0.13 2.89
N LEU A 253 15.75 -0.80 4.03
CA LEU A 253 15.81 -2.25 4.17
C LEU A 253 14.41 -2.87 4.23
N VAL A 254 14.35 -4.16 3.89
CA VAL A 254 13.14 -4.96 3.99
C VAL A 254 12.62 -4.98 5.44
N PRO A 255 11.34 -4.65 5.68
CA PRO A 255 10.77 -4.62 7.02
C PRO A 255 10.64 -6.04 7.60
N PHE A 256 10.82 -6.19 8.91
CA PHE A 256 10.75 -7.49 9.57
C PHE A 256 9.42 -8.20 9.32
N GLY A 257 8.28 -7.48 9.42
CA GLY A 257 6.96 -8.07 9.22
C GLY A 257 6.73 -8.64 7.81
N TRP A 258 7.44 -8.14 6.79
CA TRP A 258 7.46 -8.77 5.46
C TRP A 258 8.24 -10.08 5.46
N THR A 259 9.47 -10.05 5.99
CA THR A 259 10.31 -11.26 6.07
C THR A 259 9.71 -12.34 6.95
N ASP A 260 9.03 -11.96 8.03
CA ASP A 260 8.41 -12.88 8.98
C ASP A 260 7.17 -13.56 8.37
N ALA A 261 6.30 -12.79 7.71
CA ALA A 261 5.10 -13.33 7.06
C ALA A 261 5.43 -14.36 5.97
N LEU A 262 6.53 -14.15 5.24
CA LEU A 262 7.01 -15.01 4.15
C LEU A 262 8.09 -16.02 4.57
N ASN A 263 8.32 -16.20 5.87
CA ASN A 263 9.37 -17.10 6.39
C ASN A 263 10.74 -16.92 5.70
N ARG A 264 11.10 -15.68 5.39
CA ARG A 264 12.34 -15.25 4.69
C ARG A 264 12.44 -15.66 3.22
N ARG A 265 11.36 -16.13 2.61
CA ARG A 265 11.28 -16.36 1.16
C ARG A 265 11.22 -15.01 0.44
N TYR A 266 11.97 -14.90 -0.66
CA TYR A 266 11.81 -13.76 -1.56
C TYR A 266 10.65 -14.05 -2.50
N VAL A 267 9.64 -13.19 -2.47
CA VAL A 267 8.57 -13.19 -3.47
C VAL A 267 8.56 -11.86 -4.20
N ASN A 268 8.20 -11.92 -5.47
CA ASN A 268 8.07 -10.77 -6.33
C ASN A 268 6.64 -10.17 -6.30
N TRP A 269 5.77 -10.72 -5.46
CA TRP A 269 4.36 -10.36 -5.34
C TRP A 269 4.14 -9.48 -4.11
N PHE A 270 2.97 -8.86 -4.02
CA PHE A 270 2.53 -8.01 -2.91
C PHE A 270 1.00 -7.92 -2.94
N GLY A 271 0.40 -7.39 -1.88
CA GLY A 271 -1.04 -7.22 -1.76
C GLY A 271 -1.78 -8.56 -1.84
N ASP A 272 -2.90 -8.58 -2.55
CA ASP A 272 -3.75 -9.78 -2.68
C ASP A 272 -3.04 -10.93 -3.40
N ALA A 273 -2.07 -10.62 -4.27
CA ALA A 273 -1.32 -11.62 -5.02
C ALA A 273 -0.40 -12.48 -4.16
N LEU A 274 -0.17 -12.10 -2.90
CA LEU A 274 0.48 -12.99 -1.94
C LEU A 274 -0.37 -14.23 -1.64
N LEU A 275 -1.69 -14.17 -1.85
CA LEU A 275 -2.63 -15.26 -1.62
C LEU A 275 -2.98 -16.03 -2.90
N ASP A 276 -3.10 -15.34 -4.04
CA ASP A 276 -3.51 -15.97 -5.31
C ASP A 276 -2.44 -16.88 -5.92
N MET A 277 -1.18 -16.67 -5.55
CA MET A 277 -0.03 -17.38 -6.11
C MET A 277 0.46 -18.55 -5.26
N THR A 278 -0.25 -18.89 -4.19
CA THR A 278 -0.05 -20.17 -3.53
C THR A 278 -0.50 -21.27 -4.50
N PRO A 279 0.30 -22.33 -4.75
CA PRO A 279 0.02 -23.31 -5.80
C PRO A 279 -1.40 -23.85 -5.66
N TRP A 280 -2.17 -23.73 -6.75
CA TRP A 280 -3.56 -24.19 -6.90
C TRP A 280 -3.85 -25.42 -6.05
N MET A 281 -4.56 -25.22 -4.94
CA MET A 281 -5.17 -26.33 -4.23
C MET A 281 -6.42 -26.76 -5.01
N PRO A 282 -6.64 -28.07 -5.19
CA PRO A 282 -7.74 -28.58 -6.01
C PRO A 282 -9.09 -28.18 -5.42
N GLU A 283 -9.94 -27.51 -6.19
CA GLU A 283 -11.28 -26.99 -5.84
C GLU A 283 -12.13 -27.91 -4.95
N SER A 284 -11.90 -27.89 -3.64
CA SER A 284 -12.78 -28.48 -2.64
C SER A 284 -13.45 -27.38 -1.81
N ASP A 285 -14.62 -27.64 -1.24
CA ASP A 285 -15.31 -26.68 -0.37
C ASP A 285 -14.45 -26.26 0.85
N ALA A 286 -13.53 -27.14 1.29
CA ALA A 286 -12.55 -26.82 2.33
C ALA A 286 -11.54 -25.73 1.89
N ASP A 287 -11.34 -25.55 0.59
CA ASP A 287 -10.43 -24.54 0.04
C ASP A 287 -11.06 -23.15 0.03
N GLU A 288 -12.39 -23.04 -0.09
CA GLU A 288 -13.05 -21.72 -0.02
C GLU A 288 -12.96 -21.13 1.39
N GLU A 289 -13.24 -21.92 2.44
CA GLU A 289 -13.12 -21.47 3.83
C GLU A 289 -11.67 -21.07 4.16
N LEU A 290 -10.70 -21.88 3.75
CA LEU A 290 -9.29 -21.59 3.93
C LEU A 290 -8.87 -20.31 3.19
N ARG A 291 -9.31 -20.14 1.94
CA ARG A 291 -9.08 -18.93 1.15
C ARG A 291 -9.65 -17.69 1.85
N LEU A 292 -10.89 -17.75 2.33
CA LEU A 292 -11.51 -16.65 3.07
C LEU A 292 -10.74 -16.34 4.37
N ALA A 293 -10.29 -17.35 5.10
CA ALA A 293 -9.46 -17.17 6.29
C ALA A 293 -8.11 -16.49 5.98
N ARG A 294 -7.50 -16.81 4.82
CA ARG A 294 -6.28 -16.13 4.34
C ARG A 294 -6.53 -14.68 3.97
N TYR A 295 -7.62 -14.36 3.27
CA TYR A 295 -7.99 -12.96 3.01
C TYR A 295 -8.26 -12.19 4.29
N ALA A 296 -8.94 -12.79 5.25
CA ALA A 296 -9.15 -12.20 6.57
C ALA A 296 -7.80 -11.93 7.26
N SER A 297 -6.87 -12.88 7.20
CA SER A 297 -5.52 -12.75 7.76
C SER A 297 -4.71 -11.63 7.07
N LEU A 298 -4.76 -11.53 5.74
CA LEU A 298 -4.14 -10.43 4.99
C LEU A 298 -4.76 -9.08 5.36
N GLY A 299 -6.08 -9.03 5.51
CA GLY A 299 -6.79 -7.87 6.02
C GLY A 299 -6.32 -7.47 7.43
N LEU A 300 -6.15 -8.41 8.35
CA LEU A 300 -5.60 -8.16 9.69
C LEU A 300 -4.15 -7.67 9.61
N TRP A 301 -3.33 -8.26 8.75
CA TRP A 301 -1.92 -7.89 8.58
C TRP A 301 -1.74 -6.46 8.03
N ARG A 302 -2.56 -6.08 7.04
CA ARG A 302 -2.67 -4.70 6.54
C ARG A 302 -3.14 -3.75 7.64
N ASN A 303 -4.23 -4.11 8.33
CA ASN A 303 -4.80 -3.34 9.44
C ASN A 303 -3.89 -3.18 10.64
N ALA A 304 -2.95 -4.10 10.84
CA ALA A 304 -1.98 -4.00 11.90
C ALA A 304 -0.67 -3.34 11.44
N GLY A 305 -0.52 -3.01 10.15
CA GLY A 305 0.62 -2.24 9.64
C GLY A 305 1.94 -3.00 9.59
N PHE A 306 1.93 -4.34 9.59
CA PHE A 306 3.14 -5.16 9.76
C PHE A 306 4.31 -4.85 8.81
N ALA A 307 4.06 -4.40 7.58
CA ALA A 307 5.10 -4.01 6.62
C ALA A 307 5.74 -2.63 6.90
N LEU A 308 5.24 -1.89 7.88
CA LEU A 308 5.67 -0.53 8.21
C LEU A 308 6.44 -0.45 9.53
N TRP A 309 6.33 -1.49 10.36
CA TRP A 309 6.85 -1.51 11.73
C TRP A 309 8.21 -2.18 11.86
N ASP A 310 8.93 -1.76 12.90
CA ASP A 310 10.22 -2.33 13.26
C ASP A 310 10.02 -3.70 13.92
N LYS A 311 11.09 -4.52 13.92
CA LYS A 311 11.04 -5.90 14.43
C LYS A 311 10.40 -6.01 15.80
N LYS A 312 10.85 -5.17 16.75
CA LYS A 312 10.37 -5.20 18.14
C LYS A 312 8.86 -4.99 18.24
N ARG A 313 8.28 -4.09 17.44
CA ARG A 313 6.84 -3.84 17.45
C ARG A 313 6.10 -5.00 16.79
N VAL A 314 6.58 -5.52 15.67
CA VAL A 314 5.99 -6.68 15.00
C VAL A 314 5.94 -7.89 15.92
N GLU A 315 7.02 -8.18 16.65
CA GLU A 315 7.03 -9.26 17.65
C GLU A 315 5.99 -9.01 18.74
N ALA A 316 5.89 -7.79 19.27
CA ALA A 316 4.86 -7.43 20.25
C ALA A 316 3.43 -7.51 19.70
N LEU A 317 3.21 -7.20 18.42
CA LEU A 317 1.91 -7.30 17.77
C LEU A 317 1.43 -8.75 17.69
N LYS A 318 2.33 -9.70 17.49
CA LYS A 318 2.00 -11.14 17.41
C LYS A 318 1.52 -11.72 18.74
N GLU A 319 1.87 -11.06 19.85
CA GLU A 319 1.39 -11.43 21.19
C GLU A 319 -0.04 -10.91 21.47
N VAL A 320 -0.56 -9.99 20.65
CA VAL A 320 -1.95 -9.51 20.75
C VAL A 320 -2.89 -10.63 20.29
N ASP A 321 -3.86 -11.00 21.13
CA ASP A 321 -4.74 -12.16 20.90
C ASP A 321 -5.43 -12.15 19.52
N SER A 322 -5.89 -10.97 19.06
CA SER A 322 -6.55 -10.82 17.76
C SER A 322 -5.62 -10.96 16.55
N LEU A 323 -4.31 -10.93 16.77
CA LEU A 323 -3.27 -11.02 15.73
C LEU A 323 -2.41 -12.28 15.87
N ARG A 324 -2.67 -13.13 16.88
CA ARG A 324 -1.90 -14.34 17.15
C ARG A 324 -1.94 -15.36 15.99
N THR A 325 -2.96 -15.28 15.15
CA THR A 325 -3.09 -16.09 13.93
C THR A 325 -2.01 -15.74 12.88
N LEU A 326 -1.45 -14.54 12.93
CA LEU A 326 -0.38 -14.06 12.03
C LEU A 326 0.99 -14.55 12.49
N SER A 327 1.15 -15.87 12.58
CA SER A 327 2.39 -16.55 12.96
C SER A 327 3.48 -16.42 11.86
N THR A 328 4.74 -16.73 12.18
CA THR A 328 5.81 -16.70 11.17
C THR A 328 5.48 -17.64 10.02
N GLY A 329 5.61 -17.16 8.78
CA GLY A 329 5.33 -17.96 7.59
C GLY A 329 3.85 -18.14 7.29
N TRP A 330 2.95 -17.37 7.89
CA TRP A 330 1.51 -17.52 7.62
C TRP A 330 1.11 -17.29 6.14
N LEU A 331 1.97 -16.65 5.34
CA LEU A 331 1.81 -16.51 3.87
C LEU A 331 2.48 -17.63 3.05
N ASP A 332 3.23 -18.54 3.68
CA ASP A 332 3.90 -19.65 3.00
C ASP A 332 3.04 -20.91 2.91
N TYR A 333 2.00 -21.03 3.74
CA TYR A 333 1.11 -22.18 3.81
C TYR A 333 -0.07 -22.03 2.87
#